data_AF-A0A9N9SLN7-F1
#
_entry.id   AF-A0A9N9SLN7-F1
#
_cell.length_a   1.000
_cell.length_b   1.000
_cell.length_c   1.000
_cell.angle_alpha   90.00
_cell.angle_beta   90.00
_cell.angle_gamma   90.00
#
_symmetry.space_group_name_H-M   'P 1'
#
loop_
_entity.id
_entity.type
_entity.pdbx_description
1 polymer ?
#
loop_
_entity_poly.entity_id
_entity_poly.type
_entity_poly.pdbx_seq_one_letter_code
_entity_poly.pdbx_strand_id
1 'polypeptide(L)'
;MFSNQNYLSNRTDCQNISEMEIDDNQFVVDDVSKIVKDTIENVLTGTSYQQEKVNQWSASVSELCLGTLSKLKKQFKYVVTCSIMQKTGAGLHTASSCYWDSATDGTCTVRWENKSMYCVVTVFGLAI
;
A
#
# COMPACT_ATOMS: atom_id res chain seq x y z
N MET A 1 -62.55 -13.36 -3.90
CA MET A 1 -62.59 -14.75 -4.42
C MET A 1 -61.69 -14.77 -5.64
N PHE A 2 -60.46 -15.28 -5.69
CA PHE A 2 -59.69 -16.22 -4.88
C PHE A 2 -58.20 -15.82 -5.04
N SER A 3 -57.46 -15.56 -3.97
CA SER A 3 -56.45 -16.47 -3.39
C SER A 3 -55.31 -16.94 -4.32
N ASN A 4 -54.16 -16.30 -4.11
CA ASN A 4 -52.87 -16.88 -3.65
C ASN A 4 -51.95 -17.72 -4.56
N GLN A 5 -50.66 -17.56 -4.23
CA GLN A 5 -49.48 -18.35 -4.54
C GLN A 5 -48.92 -18.34 -5.98
N ASN A 6 -47.72 -17.75 -6.15
CA ASN A 6 -46.49 -18.46 -6.55
C ASN A 6 -45.32 -17.48 -6.78
N TYR A 7 -44.88 -16.82 -5.70
CA TYR A 7 -43.46 -16.47 -5.56
C TYR A 7 -42.82 -17.68 -4.90
N LEU A 8 -42.19 -18.58 -5.67
CA LEU A 8 -41.17 -19.57 -5.30
C LEU A 8 -41.12 -20.73 -6.32
N SER A 9 -40.28 -20.60 -7.34
CA SER A 9 -39.61 -21.71 -8.05
C SER A 9 -38.45 -21.06 -8.81
N ASN A 10 -37.20 -21.13 -8.37
CA ASN A 10 -36.44 -22.36 -8.19
C ASN A 10 -35.40 -22.21 -7.06
N ARG A 11 -35.45 -23.11 -6.08
CA ARG A 11 -34.30 -23.47 -5.25
C ARG A 11 -33.57 -24.62 -5.94
N THR A 12 -32.32 -24.37 -6.35
CA THR A 12 -31.14 -25.24 -6.57
C THR A 12 -30.33 -24.52 -7.66
N ASP A 13 -29.11 -24.03 -7.45
CA ASP A 13 -28.01 -24.63 -6.70
C ASP A 13 -27.19 -23.62 -5.90
N CYS A 14 -26.93 -23.97 -4.64
CA CYS A 14 -25.76 -23.51 -3.92
C CYS A 14 -24.53 -24.13 -4.57
N GLN A 15 -23.99 -23.52 -5.62
CA GLN A 15 -22.68 -23.88 -6.16
C GLN A 15 -22.21 -22.76 -7.08
N ASN A 16 -21.49 -21.82 -6.49
CA ASN A 16 -20.21 -21.33 -6.98
C ASN A 16 -19.74 -20.23 -6.00
N ILE A 17 -19.44 -20.66 -4.78
CA ILE A 17 -18.22 -20.16 -4.16
C ILE A 17 -17.14 -20.83 -5.01
N SER A 18 -16.84 -20.27 -6.18
CA SER A 18 -15.51 -20.48 -6.73
C SER A 18 -14.62 -19.99 -5.62
N GLU A 19 -13.85 -20.89 -5.01
CA GLU A 19 -12.66 -20.49 -4.29
C GLU A 19 -12.01 -19.43 -5.18
N MET A 20 -12.06 -18.17 -4.75
CA MET A 20 -11.07 -17.22 -5.25
C MET A 20 -9.80 -17.84 -4.70
N GLU A 21 -9.13 -18.64 -5.54
CA GLU A 21 -7.72 -18.92 -5.33
C GLU A 21 -7.13 -17.55 -5.10
N ILE A 22 -6.78 -17.27 -3.84
CA ILE A 22 -5.99 -16.11 -3.51
C ILE A 22 -4.72 -16.40 -4.27
N ASP A 23 -4.57 -15.77 -5.44
CA ASP A 23 -3.33 -15.83 -6.18
C ASP A 23 -2.26 -15.40 -5.19
N ASP A 24 -1.45 -16.36 -4.74
CA ASP A 24 -0.43 -16.13 -3.71
C ASP A 24 0.51 -14.99 -4.16
N ASN A 25 0.56 -14.74 -5.47
CA ASN A 25 1.31 -13.70 -6.11
C ASN A 25 0.52 -12.41 -6.39
N GLN A 26 -0.58 -12.15 -5.69
CA GLN A 26 -1.28 -10.86 -5.76
C GLN A 26 -0.63 -9.81 -4.85
N PHE A 27 -0.53 -8.57 -5.35
CA PHE A 27 -0.08 -7.42 -4.57
C PHE A 27 -1.14 -6.99 -3.55
N VAL A 28 -0.93 -7.33 -2.28
CA VAL A 28 -1.85 -6.97 -1.20
C VAL A 28 -1.51 -5.56 -0.68
N VAL A 29 -2.27 -4.57 -1.12
CA VAL A 29 -2.05 -3.14 -0.78
C VAL A 29 -2.09 -2.91 0.72
N ASP A 30 -2.97 -3.58 1.46
CA ASP A 30 -3.14 -3.38 2.91
C ASP A 30 -1.91 -3.84 3.70
N ASP A 31 -1.35 -5.00 3.37
CA ASP A 31 -0.14 -5.53 4.00
C ASP A 31 1.06 -4.61 3.73
N VAL A 32 1.23 -4.19 2.48
CA VAL A 32 2.29 -3.25 2.09
C VAL A 32 2.10 -1.90 2.78
N SER A 33 0.88 -1.39 2.86
CA SER A 33 0.58 -0.13 3.55
C SER A 33 0.95 -0.21 5.02
N LYS A 34 0.65 -1.33 5.68
CA LYS A 34 0.99 -1.54 7.09
C LYS A 34 2.50 -1.59 7.30
N ILE A 35 3.22 -2.37 6.50
CA ILE A 35 4.69 -2.45 6.55
C ILE A 35 5.33 -1.07 6.38
N VAL A 36 4.85 -0.29 5.42
CA VAL A 36 5.37 1.06 5.15
C VAL A 36 5.07 2.00 6.32
N LYS A 37 3.84 1.99 6.87
CA LYS A 37 3.47 2.80 8.05
C LYS A 37 4.35 2.47 9.24
N ASP A 38 4.48 1.19 9.58
CA ASP A 38 5.28 0.72 10.72
C ASP A 38 6.76 1.12 10.53
N THR A 39 7.28 1.02 9.30
CA THR A 39 8.66 1.41 8.99
C THR A 39 8.88 2.91 9.16
N ILE A 40 7.95 3.75 8.67
CA ILE A 40 8.05 5.20 8.82
C ILE A 40 7.98 5.58 10.31
N GLU A 41 7.06 4.99 11.07
CA GLU A 41 6.94 5.23 12.50
C GLU A 41 8.21 4.83 13.24
N ASN A 42 8.82 3.69 12.92
CA ASN A 42 10.07 3.25 13.56
C ASN A 42 11.23 4.23 13.35
N VAL A 43 11.30 4.91 12.19
CA VAL A 43 12.42 5.81 11.86
C VAL A 43 12.16 7.25 12.32
N LEU A 44 10.94 7.75 12.14
CA LEU A 44 10.63 9.17 12.29
C LEU A 44 9.89 9.52 13.60
N THR A 45 9.35 8.55 14.32
CA THR A 45 8.63 8.82 15.58
C THR A 45 9.56 9.44 16.62
N GLY A 46 9.08 10.49 17.31
CA GLY A 46 9.84 11.20 18.33
C GLY A 46 10.93 12.15 17.80
N THR A 47 11.15 12.22 16.48
CA THR A 47 12.13 13.13 15.88
C THR A 47 11.49 14.43 15.43
N SER A 48 12.27 15.52 15.48
CA SER A 48 11.91 16.80 14.84
C SER A 48 12.72 16.99 13.57
N TYR A 49 12.18 17.71 12.59
CA TYR A 49 12.83 17.94 11.31
C TYR A 49 14.24 18.52 11.48
N GLN A 50 15.23 17.84 10.90
CA GLN A 50 16.64 18.25 10.84
C GLN A 50 17.13 17.99 9.42
N GLN A 51 17.41 19.07 8.66
CA GLN A 51 17.76 18.99 7.24
C GLN A 51 18.97 18.07 6.97
N GLU A 52 19.96 18.08 7.86
CA GLU A 52 21.16 17.23 7.75
C GLU A 52 20.83 15.73 7.79
N LYS A 53 19.77 15.33 8.49
CA LYS A 53 19.37 13.93 8.66
C LYS A 53 18.33 13.47 7.66
N VAL A 54 17.73 14.37 6.88
CA VAL A 54 16.66 14.03 5.93
C VAL A 54 17.10 12.94 4.95
N ASN A 55 18.30 13.07 4.38
CA ASN A 55 18.85 12.09 3.45
C ASN A 55 19.10 10.72 4.11
N GLN A 56 19.52 10.72 5.38
CA GLN A 56 19.72 9.50 6.14
C GLN A 56 18.39 8.82 6.45
N TRP A 57 17.38 9.58 6.85
CA TRP A 57 16.04 9.05 7.13
C TRP A 57 15.37 8.52 5.87
N SER A 58 15.46 9.23 4.74
CA SER A 58 14.85 8.78 3.48
C SER A 58 15.48 7.48 2.98
N ALA A 59 16.81 7.37 3.03
CA ALA A 59 17.54 6.13 2.74
C ALA A 59 17.12 5.00 3.69
N SER A 60 17.14 5.25 5.00
CA SER A 60 16.79 4.24 6.01
C SER A 60 15.35 3.74 5.86
N VAL A 61 14.37 4.63 5.62
CA VAL A 61 12.98 4.24 5.37
C VAL A 61 12.89 3.36 4.11
N SER A 62 13.56 3.75 3.02
CA SER A 62 13.51 3.00 1.76
C SER A 62 14.13 1.60 1.90
N GLU A 63 15.27 1.47 2.57
CA GLU A 63 15.97 0.21 2.80
C GLU A 63 15.18 -0.72 3.73
N LEU A 64 14.63 -0.20 4.82
CA LEU A 64 13.81 -0.99 5.75
C LEU A 64 12.50 -1.46 5.11
N CYS A 65 11.86 -0.62 4.28
CA CYS A 65 10.68 -1.00 3.51
C CYS A 65 11.04 -2.15 2.55
N LEU A 66 12.09 -1.99 1.73
CA LEU A 66 12.55 -3.01 0.79
C LEU A 66 12.96 -4.31 1.51
N GLY A 67 13.66 -4.20 2.64
CA GLY A 67 14.11 -5.35 3.42
C GLY A 67 12.94 -6.14 4.02
N THR A 68 11.86 -5.47 4.43
CA THR A 68 10.66 -6.12 4.96
C THR A 68 9.80 -6.70 3.84
N LEU A 69 9.63 -5.99 2.73
CA LEU A 69 8.92 -6.48 1.53
C LEU A 69 9.61 -7.71 0.93
N SER A 70 10.94 -7.74 0.90
CA SER A 70 11.70 -8.89 0.39
C SER A 70 11.50 -10.16 1.23
N LYS A 71 11.17 -10.03 2.53
CA LYS A 71 10.88 -11.18 3.41
C LYS A 71 9.55 -11.84 3.10
N LEU A 72 8.64 -11.17 2.39
CA LEU A 72 7.38 -11.76 1.94
C LEU A 72 7.59 -12.87 0.88
N LYS A 73 8.80 -12.97 0.30
CA LYS A 73 9.19 -13.99 -0.69
C LYS A 73 8.26 -14.13 -1.90
N LYS A 74 7.45 -13.10 -2.18
CA LYS A 74 6.65 -13.02 -3.40
C LYS A 74 7.53 -12.61 -4.58
N GLN A 75 7.22 -13.10 -5.77
CA GLN A 75 7.97 -12.80 -6.99
C GLN A 75 7.54 -11.44 -7.55
N PHE A 76 8.08 -10.38 -6.94
CA PHE A 76 7.82 -9.00 -7.32
C PHE A 76 9.10 -8.19 -7.38
N LYS A 77 9.12 -7.25 -8.32
CA LYS A 77 10.07 -6.14 -8.32
C LYS A 77 9.45 -4.96 -7.57
N TYR A 78 10.00 -4.65 -6.40
CA TYR A 78 9.56 -3.52 -5.59
C TYR A 78 10.37 -2.26 -5.90
N VAL A 79 9.67 -1.13 -6.07
CA VAL A 79 10.26 0.20 -6.19
C VAL A 79 9.68 1.08 -5.09
N VAL A 80 10.54 1.67 -4.26
CA VAL A 80 10.12 2.52 -3.13
C VAL A 80 10.65 3.93 -3.36
N THR A 81 9.77 4.92 -3.28
CA THR A 81 10.10 6.36 -3.34
C THR A 81 9.69 7.02 -2.03
N CYS A 82 10.65 7.61 -1.33
CA CYS A 82 10.42 8.33 -0.07
C CYS A 82 10.67 9.83 -0.27
N SER A 83 9.73 10.67 0.14
CA SER A 83 9.81 12.13 0.07
C SER A 83 9.50 12.74 1.44
N ILE A 84 10.47 13.45 2.02
CA ILE A 84 10.34 14.12 3.31
C ILE A 84 10.38 15.63 3.09
N MET A 85 9.42 16.36 3.66
CA MET A 85 9.30 17.81 3.53
C MET A 85 9.04 18.49 4.87
N GLN A 86 9.69 19.63 5.13
CA GLN A 86 9.44 20.43 6.33
C GLN A 86 8.03 21.06 6.30
N LYS A 87 7.36 21.11 7.45
CA LYS A 87 6.10 21.85 7.63
C LYS A 87 6.38 23.34 7.80
N THR A 88 6.45 24.07 6.70
CA THR A 88 6.64 25.53 6.68
C THR A 88 5.44 26.30 6.11
N GLY A 89 4.30 25.63 5.96
CA GLY A 89 3.11 26.20 5.29
C GLY A 89 3.15 26.10 3.77
N ALA A 90 4.22 25.54 3.19
CA ALA A 90 4.28 25.19 1.77
C ALA A 90 3.40 23.95 1.46
N GLY A 91 2.79 23.94 0.28
CA GLY A 91 2.04 22.79 -0.22
C GLY A 91 2.95 21.75 -0.90
N LEU A 92 2.57 20.48 -0.80
CA LEU A 92 3.20 19.36 -1.51
C LEU A 92 2.12 18.62 -2.32
N HIS A 93 2.34 18.50 -3.63
CA HIS A 93 1.51 17.68 -4.50
C HIS A 93 2.38 16.60 -5.15
N THR A 94 2.07 15.34 -4.85
CA THR A 94 2.75 14.17 -5.43
C THR A 94 1.75 13.40 -6.28
N ALA A 95 2.10 13.19 -7.55
CA ALA A 95 1.35 12.36 -8.48
C ALA A 95 2.31 11.35 -9.12
N SER A 96 1.80 10.15 -9.39
CA SER A 96 2.50 9.10 -10.12
C SER A 96 1.63 8.63 -11.28
N SER A 97 2.24 8.54 -12.46
CA SER A 97 1.61 7.97 -13.66
C SER A 97 2.30 6.65 -13.97
N CYS A 98 1.52 5.58 -14.08
CA CYS A 98 2.03 4.23 -14.30
C CYS A 98 1.32 3.61 -15.50
N TYR A 99 2.06 2.83 -16.29
CA TYR A 99 1.53 1.96 -17.33
C TYR A 99 1.97 0.54 -17.01
N TRP A 100 1.02 -0.29 -16.59
CA TRP A 100 1.24 -1.59 -15.95
C TRP A 100 -0.01 -2.45 -16.04
N ASP A 101 0.09 -3.72 -15.66
CA ASP A 101 -1.04 -4.65 -15.62
C ASP A 101 -1.85 -4.46 -14.33
N SER A 102 -3.13 -4.11 -14.46
CA SER A 102 -4.00 -3.86 -13.30
C SER A 102 -4.42 -5.12 -12.54
N ALA A 103 -4.18 -6.31 -13.12
CA ALA A 103 -4.48 -7.58 -12.46
C ALA A 103 -3.34 -8.03 -11.54
N THR A 104 -2.09 -7.73 -11.90
CA THR A 104 -0.89 -8.31 -11.27
C THR A 104 -0.02 -7.25 -10.58
N ASP A 105 0.09 -6.05 -11.14
CA ASP A 105 0.89 -4.96 -10.60
C ASP A 105 0.06 -4.10 -9.63
N GLY A 106 0.75 -3.42 -8.70
CA GLY A 106 0.08 -2.58 -7.73
C GLY A 106 0.93 -1.46 -7.16
N THR A 107 0.25 -0.52 -6.51
CA THR A 107 0.90 0.57 -5.77
C THR A 107 0.22 0.88 -4.46
N CYS A 108 1.04 1.40 -3.56
CA CYS A 108 0.63 1.86 -2.26
C CYS A 108 1.32 3.21 -1.98
N THR A 109 0.54 4.26 -1.79
CA THR A 109 1.04 5.56 -1.29
C THR A 109 0.60 5.74 0.16
N VAL A 110 1.58 5.84 1.05
CA VAL A 110 1.37 6.13 2.46
C VAL A 110 1.83 7.55 2.75
N ARG A 111 0.96 8.30 3.44
CA ARG A 111 1.26 9.63 3.95
C ARG A 111 1.37 9.56 5.47
N TRP A 112 2.48 10.05 5.99
CA TRP A 112 2.75 10.17 7.41
C TRP A 112 3.12 11.62 7.72
N GLU A 113 2.76 12.08 8.90
CA GLU A 113 3.05 13.43 9.33
C GLU A 113 3.37 13.53 10.81
N ASN A 114 4.18 14.51 11.15
CA ASN A 114 4.45 14.91 12.52
C ASN A 114 4.24 16.42 12.66
N LYS A 115 4.50 16.99 13.83
CA LYS A 115 4.41 18.43 14.11
C LYS A 115 5.32 19.28 13.21
N SER A 116 6.46 18.75 12.77
CA SER A 116 7.50 19.52 12.06
C SER A 116 7.72 19.13 10.59
N MET A 117 7.21 17.99 10.12
CA MET A 117 7.45 17.49 8.75
C MET A 117 6.35 16.56 8.23
N TYR A 118 6.28 16.45 6.91
CA TYR A 118 5.52 15.45 6.16
C TYR A 118 6.48 14.40 5.60
N CYS A 119 6.03 13.14 5.56
CA CYS A 119 6.71 12.04 4.89
C CYS A 119 5.70 11.34 3.98
N VAL A 120 6.01 11.26 2.68
CA VAL A 120 5.20 10.54 1.70
C VAL A 120 6.05 9.43 1.11
N VAL A 121 5.58 8.20 1.25
CA VAL A 121 6.24 7.02 0.70
C VAL A 121 5.32 6.37 -0.30
N THR A 122 5.81 6.16 -1.51
CA THR A 122 5.10 5.43 -2.57
C THR A 122 5.86 4.17 -2.90
N VAL A 123 5.17 3.04 -2.86
CA VAL A 123 5.68 1.72 -3.24
C VAL A 123 4.97 1.28 -4.51
N PHE A 124 5.73 0.75 -5.44
CA PHE A 124 5.25 0.06 -6.63
C PHE A 124 5.71 -1.39 -6.56
N GLY A 125 4.79 -2.34 -6.69
CA GLY A 125 5.09 -3.76 -6.83
C GLY A 125 4.76 -4.20 -8.25
N LEU A 126 5.77 -4.66 -8.98
CA LEU A 126 5.61 -5.16 -10.35
C LEU A 126 5.77 -6.68 -10.34
N ALA A 127 4.77 -7.41 -10.79
CA ALA A 127 4.84 -8.87 -10.91
C ALA A 127 5.90 -9.24 -11.96
N ILE A 128 6.59 -10.36 -11.74
CA ILE A 128 7.62 -10.89 -12.64
C ILE A 128 7.12 -12.19 -13.28
#